data_AF-A0A367HXW1-F1
#
_entry.id   AF-A0A367HXW1-F1
#
_cell.length_a   1.000
_cell.length_b   1.000
_cell.length_c   1.000
_cell.angle_alpha   90.00
_cell.angle_beta   90.00
_cell.angle_gamma   90.00
#
_symmetry.space_group_name_H-M   'P 1'
#
loop_
_entity.id
_entity.type
_entity.pdbx_description
1 polymer ?
#
loop_
_entity_poly.entity_id
_entity_poly.type
_entity_poly.pdbx_seq_one_letter_code
_entity_poly.pdbx_strand_id
1 'polypeptide(L)'
;MTTTTKPLPPHGTLSRAQAHHCKCQPCRNRAAEYARDRHRLIAYGRWQPYVDAEPVRQHVRMLMSYSIGWQRVCALSGVSNGGMSRLLYGDYSRGSGPSKRVRTATADRILAVKPSLDAAAPCALVDGTGTRRRLQGLVAIGWPQRTLANKLGVDRVTVNDQIHRQIPAYASTARGTRDMYDRLWNVDPLSHGVAPRWVRQAHVFAALRGWPPPTAWDDDYIDSPAATPDLGEHVDRYTAIAEDARWLIKEQHYTVPQAAHRLGITSEHLYRAFRARPVADESVVPA
;
A
#
# COMPACT_ATOMS: atom_id res chain seq x y z
N MET A 1 -35.41 -0.41 31.61
CA MET A 1 -34.44 0.31 30.76
C MET A 1 -34.03 1.59 31.46
N THR A 2 -32.90 1.61 32.16
CA THR A 2 -32.39 2.82 32.80
C THR A 2 -31.80 3.73 31.72
N THR A 3 -32.49 4.83 31.43
CA THR A 3 -31.97 5.90 30.58
C THR A 3 -30.83 6.58 31.32
N THR A 4 -29.60 6.13 31.08
CA THR A 4 -28.38 6.77 31.57
C THR A 4 -28.39 8.23 31.12
N THR A 5 -28.73 9.14 32.03
CA THR A 5 -28.79 10.58 31.73
C THR A 5 -27.37 11.05 31.53
N LYS A 6 -27.06 11.55 30.33
CA LYS A 6 -25.71 12.00 30.00
C LYS A 6 -25.30 13.11 30.99
N PRO A 7 -24.15 12.99 31.70
CA PRO A 7 -23.76 13.98 32.69
C PRO A 7 -23.58 15.34 32.02
N LEU A 8 -23.96 16.40 32.74
CA LEU A 8 -23.84 17.75 32.22
C LEU A 8 -22.36 18.10 31.98
N PRO A 9 -22.04 18.89 30.93
CA PRO A 9 -20.65 19.26 30.64
C PRO A 9 -20.00 20.02 31.81
N PRO A 10 -18.67 19.94 32.00
CA PRO A 10 -18.00 20.65 33.09
C PRO A 10 -18.15 22.17 32.97
N HIS A 11 -18.08 22.88 34.10
CA HIS A 11 -18.07 24.35 34.15
C HIS A 11 -16.88 24.91 33.35
N GLY A 12 -17.04 26.10 32.77
CA GLY A 12 -16.03 26.70 31.90
C GLY A 12 -16.06 26.20 30.44
N THR A 13 -17.01 25.34 30.07
CA THR A 13 -17.23 24.93 28.67
C THR A 13 -18.31 25.79 27.99
N LEU A 14 -18.16 25.99 26.67
CA LEU A 14 -19.14 26.75 25.88
C LEU A 14 -20.51 26.07 25.87
N SER A 15 -20.54 24.74 25.81
CA SER A 15 -21.79 23.97 25.84
C SER A 15 -22.55 24.14 27.17
N ARG A 16 -21.86 24.15 28.32
CA ARG A 16 -22.50 24.40 29.62
C ARG A 16 -23.06 25.82 29.72
N ALA A 17 -22.37 26.81 29.15
CA ALA A 17 -22.81 28.19 29.12
C ALA A 17 -24.02 28.41 28.20
N GLN A 18 -23.97 27.90 26.96
CA GLN A 18 -24.98 28.20 25.93
C GLN A 18 -26.15 27.23 25.90
N ALA A 19 -25.91 25.92 25.96
CA ALA A 19 -26.96 24.91 25.81
C ALA A 19 -27.68 24.58 27.14
N HIS A 20 -26.99 24.77 28.26
CA HIS A 20 -27.53 24.53 29.61
C HIS A 20 -27.66 25.82 30.43
N HIS A 21 -27.44 26.98 29.81
CA HIS A 21 -27.66 28.31 30.38
C HIS A 21 -27.02 28.54 31.77
N CYS A 22 -25.87 27.92 32.04
CA CYS A 22 -25.19 28.05 33.32
C CYS A 22 -24.65 29.48 33.51
N LYS A 23 -25.00 30.10 34.64
CA LYS A 23 -24.69 31.51 34.93
C LYS A 23 -23.41 31.74 35.75
N CYS A 24 -22.61 30.71 36.05
CA CYS A 24 -21.38 30.90 36.84
C CYS A 24 -20.30 31.67 36.06
N GLN A 25 -19.38 32.32 36.78
CA GLN A 25 -18.35 33.17 36.19
C GLN A 25 -17.48 32.43 35.15
N PRO A 26 -16.98 31.20 35.38
CA PRO A 26 -16.22 30.46 34.38
C PRO A 26 -16.96 30.25 33.06
N CYS A 27 -18.26 29.93 33.12
CA CYS A 27 -19.09 29.74 31.92
C CYS A 27 -19.33 31.07 31.18
N ARG A 28 -19.58 32.17 31.91
CA ARG A 28 -19.72 33.52 31.32
C ARG A 28 -18.44 33.96 30.63
N ASN A 29 -17.29 33.79 31.28
CA ASN A 29 -15.98 34.13 30.71
C ASN A 29 -15.74 33.36 29.40
N ARG A 30 -16.00 32.04 29.39
CA ARG A 30 -15.84 31.23 28.19
C ARG A 30 -16.74 31.67 27.04
N ALA A 31 -17.99 32.03 27.34
CA ALA A 31 -18.93 32.53 26.34
C ALA A 31 -18.52 33.90 25.80
N ALA A 32 -18.01 34.80 26.64
CA ALA A 32 -17.50 36.11 26.24
C ALA A 32 -16.22 35.99 25.39
N GLU A 33 -15.30 35.09 25.73
CA GLU A 33 -14.13 34.75 24.89
C GLU A 33 -14.57 34.28 23.50
N TYR A 34 -15.49 33.31 23.43
CA TYR A 34 -16.02 32.83 22.15
C TYR A 34 -16.66 33.95 21.31
N ALA A 35 -17.41 34.85 21.95
CA ALA A 35 -18.03 35.98 21.26
C ALA A 35 -16.97 36.96 20.70
N ARG A 36 -15.92 37.27 21.47
CA ARG A 36 -14.79 38.11 21.02
C ARG A 36 -14.06 37.49 19.84
N ASP A 37 -13.71 36.20 19.93
CA ASP A 37 -13.03 35.48 18.85
C ASP A 37 -13.88 35.45 17.58
N ARG A 38 -15.19 35.16 17.72
CA ARG A 38 -16.14 35.18 16.62
C ARG A 38 -16.22 36.56 15.96
N HIS A 39 -16.34 37.64 16.73
CA HIS A 39 -16.38 39.00 16.18
C HIS A 39 -15.10 39.35 15.44
N ARG A 40 -13.94 38.98 15.99
CA ARG A 40 -12.64 39.17 15.33
C ARG A 40 -12.56 38.43 14.00
N LEU A 41 -12.97 37.16 13.96
CA LEU A 41 -12.97 36.36 12.73
C LEU A 41 -13.95 36.89 11.68
N ILE A 42 -15.11 37.41 12.10
CA ILE A 42 -16.08 38.06 11.19
C ILE A 42 -15.49 39.33 10.60
N ALA A 43 -14.89 40.19 11.44
CA ALA A 43 -14.26 41.43 10.98
C ALA A 43 -13.13 41.19 9.96
N TYR A 44 -12.40 40.08 10.10
CA TYR A 44 -11.37 39.67 9.15
C TYR A 44 -11.90 38.89 7.93
N GLY A 45 -13.22 38.66 7.82
CA GLY A 45 -13.81 37.85 6.75
C GLY A 45 -13.44 36.36 6.79
N ARG A 46 -12.85 35.89 7.89
CA ARG A 46 -12.38 34.49 8.07
C ARG A 46 -13.38 33.60 8.80
N TRP A 47 -14.53 34.14 9.21
CA TRP A 47 -15.55 33.36 9.90
C TRP A 47 -16.30 32.44 8.94
N GLN A 48 -15.82 31.21 8.81
CA GLN A 48 -16.47 30.15 8.05
C GLN A 48 -16.74 28.96 8.99
N PRO A 49 -17.83 28.99 9.77
CA PRO A 49 -18.14 27.92 10.73
C PRO A 49 -18.67 26.66 10.06
N TYR A 50 -19.19 26.78 8.84
CA TYR A 50 -19.77 25.68 8.08
C TYR A 50 -19.41 25.77 6.61
N VAL A 51 -19.08 24.62 6.04
CA VAL A 51 -18.83 24.41 4.61
C VAL A 51 -19.89 23.48 4.01
N ASP A 52 -19.91 23.39 2.68
CA ASP A 52 -20.75 22.42 1.98
C ASP A 52 -20.36 20.98 2.38
N ALA A 53 -21.39 20.16 2.58
CA ALA A 53 -21.23 18.78 2.98
C ALA A 53 -21.03 17.82 1.80
N GLU A 54 -21.37 18.23 0.57
CA GLU A 54 -21.29 17.33 -0.59
C GLU A 54 -19.87 16.85 -0.92
N PRO A 55 -18.83 17.71 -0.99
CA PRO A 55 -17.46 17.25 -1.21
C PRO A 55 -16.98 16.26 -0.14
N VAL A 56 -17.39 16.49 1.12
CA VAL A 56 -17.05 15.61 2.24
C VAL A 56 -17.73 14.24 2.10
N ARG A 57 -19.00 14.20 1.65
CA ARG A 57 -19.69 12.93 1.36
C ARG A 57 -19.03 12.17 0.23
N GLN A 58 -18.68 12.85 -0.86
CA GLN A 58 -18.01 12.25 -2.01
C GLN A 58 -16.67 11.63 -1.59
N HIS A 59 -15.90 12.33 -0.76
CA HIS A 59 -14.66 11.81 -0.19
C HIS A 59 -14.88 10.53 0.62
N VAL A 60 -15.89 10.50 1.50
CA VAL A 60 -16.20 9.28 2.26
C VAL A 60 -16.62 8.12 1.36
N ARG A 61 -17.41 8.39 0.31
CA ARG A 61 -17.78 7.35 -0.68
C ARG A 61 -16.57 6.84 -1.46
N MET A 62 -15.64 7.72 -1.81
CA MET A 62 -14.36 7.33 -2.41
C MET A 62 -13.56 6.44 -1.44
N LEU A 63 -13.42 6.81 -0.17
CA LEU A 63 -12.75 5.96 0.82
C LEU A 63 -13.42 4.57 0.93
N MET A 64 -14.74 4.51 0.84
CA MET A 64 -15.49 3.26 0.85
C MET A 64 -15.19 2.39 -0.38
N SER A 65 -14.94 2.96 -1.56
CA SER A 65 -14.52 2.17 -2.74
C SER A 65 -13.12 1.58 -2.58
N TYR A 66 -12.28 2.16 -1.70
CA TYR A 66 -10.99 1.59 -1.27
C TYR A 66 -11.13 0.66 -0.05
N SER A 67 -12.33 0.12 0.21
CA SER A 67 -12.63 -0.76 1.35
C SER A 67 -12.42 -0.14 2.73
N ILE A 68 -12.39 1.20 2.82
CA ILE A 68 -12.35 1.94 4.08
C ILE A 68 -13.78 2.33 4.46
N GLY A 69 -14.44 1.47 5.23
CA GLY A 69 -15.81 1.71 5.69
C GLY A 69 -15.96 2.99 6.51
N TRP A 70 -17.12 3.65 6.44
CA TRP A 70 -17.34 4.95 7.10
C TRP A 70 -17.11 4.93 8.63
N GLN A 71 -17.33 3.80 9.30
CA GLN A 71 -16.99 3.63 10.73
C GLN A 71 -15.48 3.69 10.97
N ARG A 72 -14.68 3.13 10.05
CA ARG A 72 -13.22 3.26 10.07
C ARG A 72 -12.80 4.70 9.81
N VAL A 73 -13.45 5.39 8.88
CA VAL A 73 -13.25 6.84 8.67
C VAL A 73 -13.56 7.64 9.93
N CYS A 74 -14.62 7.29 10.69
CA CYS A 74 -14.92 7.93 11.97
C CYS A 74 -13.79 7.74 12.98
N ALA A 75 -13.28 6.52 13.11
CA ALA A 75 -12.17 6.20 14.01
C ALA A 75 -10.89 6.98 13.63
N LEU A 76 -10.59 7.10 12.33
CA LEU A 76 -9.41 7.81 11.84
C LEU A 76 -9.53 9.34 11.94
N SER A 77 -10.72 9.89 11.72
CA SER A 77 -10.98 11.34 11.75
C SER A 77 -11.37 11.88 13.14
N GLY A 78 -11.64 11.01 14.12
CA GLY A 78 -12.16 11.39 15.43
C GLY A 78 -13.56 12.02 15.38
N VAL A 79 -14.34 11.72 14.34
CA VAL A 79 -15.72 12.18 14.18
C VAL A 79 -16.66 11.12 14.77
N SER A 80 -17.76 11.57 15.39
CA SER A 80 -18.73 10.63 15.98
C SER A 80 -19.50 9.86 14.90
N ASN A 81 -19.79 8.58 15.17
CA ASN A 81 -20.58 7.74 14.27
C ASN A 81 -21.95 8.37 13.92
N GLY A 82 -22.63 8.98 14.90
CA GLY A 82 -23.90 9.66 14.66
C GLY A 82 -23.76 10.92 13.81
N GLY A 83 -22.63 11.63 13.89
CA GLY A 83 -22.32 12.77 13.01
C GLY A 83 -22.10 12.32 11.57
N MET A 84 -21.32 11.24 11.38
CA MET A 84 -21.06 10.67 10.05
C MET A 84 -22.33 10.06 9.42
N SER A 85 -23.13 9.34 10.20
CA SER A 85 -24.41 8.79 9.72
C SER A 85 -25.35 9.91 9.24
N ARG A 86 -25.46 11.01 10.02
CA ARG A 86 -26.27 12.17 9.63
C ARG A 86 -25.70 12.95 8.44
N LEU A 87 -24.39 12.87 8.22
CA LEU A 87 -23.73 13.42 7.03
C LEU A 87 -24.07 12.63 5.76
N LEU A 88 -24.03 11.30 5.84
CA LEU A 88 -24.22 10.39 4.70
C LEU A 88 -25.69 10.12 4.37
N TYR A 89 -26.49 9.81 5.38
CA TYR A 89 -27.84 9.28 5.23
C TYR A 89 -28.92 10.22 5.76
N GLY A 90 -28.55 11.19 6.60
CA GLY A 90 -29.48 12.10 7.25
C GLY A 90 -30.01 11.56 8.58
N ASP A 91 -31.17 12.04 8.99
CA ASP A 91 -31.82 11.65 10.23
C ASP A 91 -33.21 11.10 9.93
N TYR A 92 -33.30 9.77 9.75
CA TYR A 92 -34.55 9.07 9.45
C TYR A 92 -35.62 9.33 10.51
N SER A 93 -35.22 9.43 11.79
CA SER A 93 -36.17 9.70 12.88
C SER A 93 -36.85 11.06 12.78
N ARG A 94 -36.24 12.00 12.05
CA ARG A 94 -36.73 13.37 11.84
C ARG A 94 -37.15 13.62 10.39
N GLY A 95 -37.25 12.56 9.57
CA GLY A 95 -37.55 12.68 8.13
C GLY A 95 -36.59 13.58 7.36
N SER A 96 -35.39 13.81 7.90
CA SER A 96 -34.45 14.79 7.37
C SER A 96 -33.43 14.10 6.48
N GLY A 97 -33.27 14.57 5.24
CA GLY A 97 -32.24 14.07 4.33
C GLY A 97 -30.81 14.37 4.81
N PRO A 98 -29.78 13.93 4.05
CA PRO A 98 -28.38 14.16 4.38
C PRO A 98 -28.07 15.64 4.67
N SER A 99 -27.22 15.88 5.67
CA SER A 99 -26.89 17.24 6.13
C SER A 99 -26.34 18.09 4.98
N LYS A 100 -26.90 19.26 4.72
CA LYS A 100 -26.42 20.16 3.63
C LYS A 100 -25.13 20.90 3.98
N ARG A 101 -24.84 21.08 5.27
CA ARG A 101 -23.66 21.80 5.76
C ARG A 101 -23.00 21.04 6.89
N VAL A 102 -21.69 21.13 6.96
CA VAL A 102 -20.87 20.51 8.01
C VAL A 102 -19.93 21.55 8.60
N ARG A 103 -19.55 21.39 9.88
CA ARG A 103 -18.56 22.28 10.49
C ARG A 103 -17.21 22.13 9.77
N THR A 104 -16.53 23.24 9.52
CA THR A 104 -15.23 23.27 8.81
C THR A 104 -14.21 22.34 9.44
N ALA A 105 -14.00 22.44 10.76
CA ALA A 105 -13.11 21.52 11.49
C ALA A 105 -13.52 20.04 11.43
N THR A 106 -14.78 19.71 11.14
CA THR A 106 -15.21 18.32 10.91
C THR A 106 -14.93 17.90 9.47
N ALA A 107 -15.17 18.79 8.49
CA ALA A 107 -14.82 18.55 7.10
C ALA A 107 -13.32 18.30 6.95
N ASP A 108 -12.48 19.16 7.51
CA ASP A 108 -11.01 19.07 7.41
C ASP A 108 -10.50 17.73 7.95
N ARG A 109 -11.04 17.27 9.09
CA ARG A 109 -10.68 15.98 9.69
C ARG A 109 -11.09 14.79 8.84
N ILE A 110 -12.23 14.86 8.17
CA ILE A 110 -12.70 13.78 7.28
C ILE A 110 -11.85 13.78 5.99
N LEU A 111 -11.62 14.96 5.40
CA LEU A 111 -10.84 15.13 4.18
C LEU A 111 -9.36 14.78 4.37
N ALA A 112 -8.83 14.93 5.58
CA ALA A 112 -7.46 14.53 5.91
C ALA A 112 -7.24 13.00 5.85
N VAL A 113 -8.30 12.19 5.94
CA VAL A 113 -8.18 10.72 5.82
C VAL A 113 -7.92 10.36 4.36
N LYS A 114 -6.74 9.81 4.07
CA LYS A 114 -6.35 9.38 2.71
C LYS A 114 -6.61 7.89 2.49
N PRO A 115 -6.95 7.48 1.25
CA PRO A 115 -7.02 6.07 0.89
C PRO A 115 -5.61 5.47 1.01
N SER A 116 -5.48 4.44 1.86
CA SER A 116 -4.23 3.69 2.02
C SER A 116 -4.55 2.31 2.58
N LEU A 117 -3.68 1.35 2.32
CA LEU A 117 -3.80 0.01 2.87
C LEU A 117 -3.79 0.01 4.41
N ASP A 118 -3.08 0.95 5.03
CA ASP A 118 -3.00 1.10 6.48
C ASP A 118 -4.28 1.72 7.08
N ALA A 119 -5.00 2.53 6.30
CA ALA A 119 -6.30 3.03 6.70
C ALA A 119 -7.39 1.94 6.72
N ALA A 120 -7.26 0.89 5.90
CA ALA A 120 -8.21 -0.21 5.87
C ALA A 120 -8.22 -1.01 7.20
N ALA A 121 -9.41 -1.48 7.59
CA ALA A 121 -9.55 -2.34 8.78
C ALA A 121 -8.91 -3.72 8.51
N PRO A 122 -8.33 -4.39 9.52
CA PRO A 122 -7.61 -5.67 9.32
C PRO A 122 -8.39 -6.74 8.55
N CYS A 123 -9.68 -6.91 8.85
CA CYS A 123 -10.54 -7.89 8.21
C CYS A 123 -11.27 -7.36 6.96
N ALA A 124 -10.99 -6.12 6.52
CA ALA A 124 -11.55 -5.61 5.27
C ALA A 124 -10.91 -6.33 4.09
N LEU A 125 -11.70 -6.66 3.08
CA LEU A 125 -11.22 -7.21 1.81
C LEU A 125 -10.74 -6.06 0.93
N VAL A 126 -9.50 -6.14 0.47
CA VAL A 126 -8.86 -5.20 -0.45
C VAL A 126 -8.51 -5.91 -1.75
N ASP A 127 -8.19 -5.16 -2.79
CA ASP A 127 -7.67 -5.75 -4.04
C ASP A 127 -6.41 -6.59 -3.75
N GLY A 128 -6.45 -7.86 -4.14
CA GLY A 128 -5.37 -8.81 -3.95
C GLY A 128 -4.25 -8.69 -4.98
N THR A 129 -4.36 -7.83 -6.00
CA THR A 129 -3.38 -7.70 -7.09
C THR A 129 -1.96 -7.47 -6.60
N GLY A 130 -1.78 -6.49 -5.71
CA GLY A 130 -0.51 -6.21 -5.07
C GLY A 130 0.05 -7.35 -4.23
N THR A 131 -0.83 -8.03 -3.50
CA THR A 131 -0.46 -9.18 -2.64
C THR A 131 0.02 -10.34 -3.51
N ARG A 132 -0.73 -10.66 -4.56
CA ARG A 132 -0.39 -11.70 -5.53
C ARG A 132 0.95 -11.44 -6.20
N ARG A 133 1.17 -10.23 -6.74
CA ARG A 133 2.41 -9.87 -7.45
C ARG A 133 3.63 -9.95 -6.54
N ARG A 134 3.55 -9.42 -5.32
CA ARG A 134 4.64 -9.52 -4.34
C ARG A 134 4.96 -10.96 -3.97
N LEU A 135 3.95 -11.81 -3.73
CA LEU A 135 4.17 -13.23 -3.44
C LEU A 135 4.78 -13.96 -4.64
N GLN A 136 4.31 -13.70 -5.86
CA GLN A 136 4.86 -14.27 -7.09
C GLN A 136 6.32 -13.87 -7.29
N GLY A 137 6.66 -12.59 -7.08
CA GLY A 137 8.03 -12.08 -7.12
C GLY A 137 8.94 -12.77 -6.10
N LEU A 138 8.49 -12.93 -4.85
CA LEU A 138 9.26 -13.67 -3.84
C LEU A 138 9.51 -15.12 -4.23
N VAL A 139 8.54 -15.79 -4.86
CA VAL A 139 8.76 -17.15 -5.38
C VAL A 139 9.74 -17.14 -6.55
N ALA A 140 9.69 -16.12 -7.43
CA ALA A 140 10.59 -15.98 -8.56
C ALA A 140 12.07 -15.80 -8.15
N ILE A 141 12.34 -15.16 -7.02
CA ILE A 141 13.71 -15.06 -6.43
C ILE A 141 14.07 -16.27 -5.54
N GLY A 142 13.19 -17.28 -5.45
CA GLY A 142 13.52 -18.55 -4.83
C GLY A 142 12.94 -18.79 -3.43
N TRP A 143 12.04 -17.94 -2.92
CA TRP A 143 11.34 -18.21 -1.66
C TRP A 143 10.18 -19.21 -1.88
N PRO A 144 10.22 -20.43 -1.32
CA PRO A 144 9.15 -21.40 -1.52
C PRO A 144 7.88 -20.99 -0.76
N GLN A 145 6.71 -21.24 -1.35
CA GLN A 145 5.39 -20.85 -0.82
C GLN A 145 5.16 -21.27 0.64
N ARG A 146 5.64 -22.47 1.03
CA ARG A 146 5.56 -22.95 2.42
C ARG A 146 6.31 -22.06 3.40
N THR A 147 7.49 -21.57 3.02
CA THR A 147 8.28 -20.65 3.85
C THR A 147 7.60 -19.30 3.97
N LEU A 148 7.01 -18.80 2.88
CA LEU A 148 6.24 -17.55 2.87
C LEU A 148 5.01 -17.65 3.80
N ALA A 149 4.25 -18.76 3.73
CA ALA A 149 3.11 -19.00 4.61
C ALA A 149 3.52 -19.02 6.09
N ASN A 150 4.59 -19.74 6.43
CA ASN A 150 5.13 -19.77 7.79
C ASN A 150 5.56 -18.39 8.29
N LYS A 151 6.21 -17.58 7.44
CA LYS A 151 6.67 -16.23 7.81
C LYS A 151 5.50 -15.26 8.00
N LEU A 152 4.42 -15.41 7.23
CA LEU A 152 3.19 -14.61 7.38
C LEU A 152 2.31 -15.08 8.55
N GLY A 153 2.52 -16.30 9.06
CA GLY A 153 1.67 -16.89 10.10
C GLY A 153 0.26 -17.24 9.59
N VAL A 154 0.13 -17.56 8.30
CA VAL A 154 -1.14 -17.93 7.66
C VAL A 154 -1.09 -19.34 7.09
N ASP A 155 -2.25 -19.93 6.83
CA ASP A 155 -2.33 -21.25 6.22
C ASP A 155 -1.75 -21.27 4.79
N ARG A 156 -1.13 -22.39 4.41
CA ARG A 156 -0.53 -22.55 3.09
C ARG A 156 -1.56 -22.43 1.95
N VAL A 157 -2.80 -22.88 2.17
CA VAL A 157 -3.89 -22.75 1.20
C VAL A 157 -4.17 -21.28 0.92
N THR A 158 -4.14 -20.42 1.94
CA THR A 158 -4.33 -18.97 1.76
C THR A 158 -3.25 -18.37 0.85
N VAL A 159 -1.98 -18.68 1.07
CA VAL A 159 -0.89 -18.19 0.21
C VAL A 159 -1.03 -18.73 -1.21
N ASN A 160 -1.35 -20.02 -1.36
CA ASN A 160 -1.53 -20.63 -2.67
C ASN A 160 -2.69 -20.01 -3.44
N ASP A 161 -3.84 -19.81 -2.81
CA ASP A 161 -4.99 -19.19 -3.44
C ASP A 161 -4.70 -17.74 -3.84
N GLN A 162 -4.00 -16.96 -3.01
CA GLN A 162 -3.61 -15.58 -3.37
C GLN A 162 -2.63 -15.53 -4.54
N ILE A 163 -1.69 -16.48 -4.62
CA ILE A 163 -0.72 -16.57 -5.71
C ILE A 163 -1.37 -16.99 -7.03
N HIS A 164 -2.34 -17.91 -6.98
CA HIS A 164 -2.87 -18.56 -8.18
C HIS A 164 -4.19 -17.96 -8.67
N ARG A 165 -4.97 -17.31 -7.81
CA ARG A 165 -6.30 -16.80 -8.15
C ARG A 165 -6.33 -15.28 -8.09
N GLN A 166 -7.27 -14.70 -8.85
CA GLN A 166 -7.57 -13.27 -8.77
C GLN A 166 -8.65 -13.03 -7.71
N ILE A 167 -8.27 -13.20 -6.44
CA ILE A 167 -9.18 -13.03 -5.30
C ILE A 167 -8.79 -11.81 -4.46
N PRO A 168 -9.74 -11.19 -3.75
CA PRO A 168 -9.43 -10.18 -2.74
C PRO A 168 -8.56 -10.75 -1.61
N ALA A 169 -7.77 -9.89 -0.98
CA ALA A 169 -7.00 -10.23 0.21
C ALA A 169 -7.53 -9.50 1.44
N TYR A 170 -7.39 -10.09 2.62
CA TYR A 170 -7.59 -9.33 3.85
C TYR A 170 -6.52 -8.24 3.96
N ALA A 171 -6.89 -7.04 4.42
CA ALA A 171 -5.95 -5.95 4.59
C ALA A 171 -4.80 -6.31 5.55
N SER A 172 -5.04 -7.13 6.57
CA SER A 172 -3.98 -7.69 7.43
C SER A 172 -2.97 -8.53 6.65
N THR A 173 -3.45 -9.45 5.80
CA THR A 173 -2.60 -10.30 4.96
C THR A 173 -1.85 -9.48 3.92
N ALA A 174 -2.50 -8.51 3.29
CA ALA A 174 -1.87 -7.62 2.32
C ALA A 174 -0.75 -6.78 2.97
N ARG A 175 -0.98 -6.22 4.17
CA ARG A 175 0.05 -5.51 4.94
C ARG A 175 1.20 -6.43 5.32
N GLY A 176 0.90 -7.61 5.88
CA GLY A 176 1.93 -8.59 6.23
C GLY A 176 2.76 -9.01 5.02
N THR A 177 2.13 -9.15 3.85
CA THR A 177 2.82 -9.48 2.59
C THR A 177 3.70 -8.33 2.11
N ARG A 178 3.22 -7.08 2.14
CA ARG A 178 4.03 -5.89 1.84
C ARG A 178 5.25 -5.83 2.75
N ASP A 179 5.05 -5.88 4.06
CA ASP A 179 6.12 -5.76 5.03
C ASP A 179 7.12 -6.94 4.94
N MET A 180 6.66 -8.13 4.56
CA MET A 180 7.52 -9.28 4.28
C MET A 180 8.30 -9.09 2.97
N TYR A 181 7.64 -8.60 1.92
CA TYR A 181 8.27 -8.33 0.63
C TYR A 181 9.41 -7.33 0.77
N ASP A 182 9.18 -6.21 1.45
CA ASP A 182 10.18 -5.16 1.68
C ASP A 182 11.45 -5.70 2.38
N ARG A 183 11.32 -6.75 3.20
CA ARG A 183 12.44 -7.40 3.89
C ARG A 183 13.14 -8.47 3.07
N LEU A 184 12.45 -9.11 2.12
CA LEU A 184 12.92 -10.34 1.47
C LEU A 184 13.24 -10.19 -0.02
N TRP A 185 12.81 -9.10 -0.67
CA TRP A 185 12.90 -8.95 -2.12
C TRP A 185 14.34 -8.98 -2.65
N ASN A 186 15.33 -8.56 -1.85
CA ASN A 186 16.76 -8.59 -2.20
C ASN A 186 17.59 -9.47 -1.25
N VAL A 187 16.97 -10.52 -0.69
CA VAL A 187 17.62 -11.40 0.29
C VAL A 187 17.70 -12.81 -0.27
N ASP A 188 18.89 -13.40 -0.21
CA ASP A 188 19.14 -14.78 -0.60
C ASP A 188 18.43 -15.78 0.36
N PRO A 189 17.50 -16.61 -0.13
CA PRO A 189 16.82 -17.60 0.70
C PRO A 189 17.76 -18.64 1.35
N LEU A 190 18.90 -18.95 0.72
CA LEU A 190 19.84 -19.96 1.24
C LEU A 190 20.46 -19.49 2.57
N SER A 191 20.84 -18.22 2.63
CA SER A 191 21.35 -17.56 3.83
C SER A 191 20.34 -17.51 4.99
N HIS A 192 19.06 -17.80 4.71
CA HIS A 192 17.97 -17.81 5.68
C HIS A 192 17.36 -19.20 5.92
N GLY A 193 18.16 -20.25 5.70
CA GLY A 193 17.81 -21.62 6.08
C GLY A 193 16.86 -22.33 5.12
N VAL A 194 16.66 -21.80 3.90
CA VAL A 194 15.94 -22.52 2.85
C VAL A 194 16.91 -23.48 2.15
N ALA A 195 16.59 -24.78 2.14
CA ALA A 195 17.47 -25.76 1.51
C ALA A 195 17.58 -25.52 -0.03
N PRO A 196 18.76 -25.74 -0.65
CA PRO A 196 18.99 -25.48 -2.08
C PRO A 196 17.98 -26.12 -3.02
N ARG A 197 17.50 -27.33 -2.69
CA ARG A 197 16.47 -28.03 -3.47
C ARG A 197 15.17 -27.24 -3.57
N TRP A 198 14.77 -26.54 -2.51
CA TRP A 198 13.51 -25.80 -2.46
C TRP A 198 13.62 -24.46 -3.17
N VAL A 199 14.78 -23.81 -3.09
CA VAL A 199 15.10 -22.60 -3.85
C VAL A 199 15.04 -22.89 -5.35
N ARG A 200 15.71 -23.96 -5.79
CA ARG A 200 15.67 -24.41 -7.19
C ARG A 200 14.25 -24.73 -7.66
N GLN A 201 13.46 -25.43 -6.83
CA GLN A 201 12.06 -25.72 -7.18
C GLN A 201 11.21 -24.45 -7.30
N ALA A 202 11.40 -23.46 -6.42
CA ALA A 202 10.71 -22.18 -6.49
C ALA A 202 11.03 -21.43 -7.79
N HIS A 203 12.30 -21.33 -8.17
CA HIS A 203 12.71 -20.74 -9.45
C HIS A 203 12.10 -21.45 -10.66
N VAL A 204 12.20 -22.79 -10.71
CA VAL A 204 11.62 -23.58 -11.81
C VAL A 204 10.11 -23.38 -11.89
N PHE A 205 9.44 -23.37 -10.74
CA PHE A 205 8.00 -23.19 -10.68
C PHE A 205 7.55 -21.80 -11.14
N ALA A 206 8.25 -20.74 -10.71
CA ALA A 206 7.98 -19.38 -11.15
C ALA A 206 8.21 -19.22 -12.67
N ALA A 207 9.31 -19.78 -13.20
CA ALA A 207 9.61 -19.74 -14.63
C ALA A 207 8.54 -20.46 -15.47
N LEU A 208 8.11 -21.65 -15.05
CA LEU A 208 7.02 -22.40 -15.70
C LEU A 208 5.69 -21.66 -15.71
N ARG A 209 5.46 -20.78 -14.74
CA ARG A 209 4.24 -19.97 -14.62
C ARG A 209 4.41 -18.55 -15.18
N GLY A 210 5.59 -18.20 -15.69
CA GLY A 210 5.89 -16.85 -16.18
C GLY A 210 5.76 -15.76 -15.12
N TRP A 211 6.10 -16.06 -13.86
CA TRP A 211 5.99 -15.09 -12.77
C TRP A 211 7.15 -14.11 -12.78
N PRO A 212 6.87 -12.79 -12.88
CA PRO A 212 7.92 -11.77 -12.90
C PRO A 212 8.69 -11.74 -11.57
N PRO A 213 10.00 -11.47 -11.59
CA PRO A 213 10.76 -11.15 -10.37
C PRO A 213 10.34 -9.80 -9.77
N PRO A 214 10.71 -9.51 -8.51
CA PRO A 214 10.49 -8.23 -7.85
C PRO A 214 10.97 -7.03 -8.69
N THR A 215 12.16 -7.15 -9.28
CA THR A 215 12.80 -6.08 -10.08
C THR A 215 12.09 -5.76 -11.38
N ALA A 216 11.16 -6.61 -11.83
CA ALA A 216 10.35 -6.36 -13.01
C ALA A 216 9.15 -5.44 -12.71
N TRP A 217 8.86 -5.17 -11.44
CA TRP A 217 7.77 -4.28 -11.05
C TRP A 217 8.32 -2.93 -10.62
N ASP A 218 7.65 -1.86 -11.05
CA ASP A 218 7.81 -0.56 -10.44
C ASP A 218 7.09 -0.57 -9.07
N ASP A 219 7.83 -0.27 -8.01
CA ASP A 219 7.34 -0.28 -6.62
C ASP A 219 6.14 0.65 -6.40
N ASP A 220 6.04 1.75 -7.15
CA ASP A 220 4.94 2.71 -7.04
C ASP A 220 3.65 2.22 -7.71
N TYR A 221 3.77 1.29 -8.68
CA TYR A 221 2.67 0.84 -9.52
C TYR A 221 2.34 -0.65 -9.38
N ILE A 222 3.08 -1.42 -8.57
CA ILE A 222 2.85 -2.86 -8.37
C ILE A 222 1.41 -3.20 -7.93
N ASP A 223 0.73 -2.27 -7.24
CA ASP A 223 -0.65 -2.42 -6.79
C ASP A 223 -1.70 -2.06 -7.84
N SER A 224 -1.30 -1.34 -8.91
CA SER A 224 -2.21 -0.91 -9.98
C SER A 224 -2.53 -2.08 -10.91
N PRO A 225 -3.81 -2.44 -11.12
CA PRO A 225 -4.19 -3.49 -12.06
C PRO A 225 -3.71 -3.23 -13.49
N ALA A 226 -3.57 -1.96 -13.88
CA ALA A 226 -3.11 -1.53 -15.20
C ALA A 226 -1.58 -1.61 -15.36
N ALA A 227 -0.82 -1.77 -14.28
CA ALA A 227 0.63 -1.88 -14.37
C ALA A 227 1.04 -3.20 -15.04
N THR A 228 2.05 -3.12 -15.90
CA THR A 228 2.68 -4.26 -16.57
C THR A 228 4.11 -4.41 -16.09
N PRO A 229 4.61 -5.64 -15.89
CA PRO A 229 5.99 -5.86 -15.49
C PRO A 229 6.92 -5.57 -16.66
N ASP A 230 8.06 -4.94 -16.39
CA ASP A 230 9.17 -4.86 -17.31
C ASP A 230 10.03 -6.12 -17.18
N LEU A 231 9.84 -7.05 -18.10
CA LEU A 231 10.59 -8.30 -18.14
C LEU A 231 11.92 -8.16 -18.91
N GLY A 232 12.25 -6.95 -19.38
CA GLY A 232 13.33 -6.69 -20.32
C GLY A 232 13.05 -7.25 -21.71
N GLU A 233 14.01 -7.06 -22.62
CA GLU A 233 13.95 -7.71 -23.93
C GLU A 233 14.20 -9.22 -23.78
N HIS A 234 13.40 -10.02 -24.49
CA HIS A 234 13.59 -11.47 -24.51
C HIS A 234 14.78 -11.84 -25.40
N VAL A 235 15.98 -11.76 -24.85
CA VAL A 235 17.22 -12.17 -25.52
C VAL A 235 17.47 -13.66 -25.31
N ASP A 236 17.89 -14.39 -26.35
CA ASP A 236 18.25 -15.80 -26.16
C ASP A 236 19.45 -15.92 -25.21
N ARG A 237 19.49 -17.02 -24.46
CA ARG A 237 20.48 -17.25 -23.40
C ARG A 237 21.93 -17.08 -23.88
N TYR A 238 22.23 -17.48 -25.11
CA TYR A 238 23.58 -17.39 -25.66
C TYR A 238 23.94 -15.93 -25.96
N THR A 239 23.00 -15.14 -26.47
CA THR A 239 23.19 -13.69 -26.69
C THR A 239 23.38 -12.95 -25.38
N ALA A 240 22.54 -13.16 -24.37
CA ALA A 240 22.68 -12.51 -23.07
C ALA A 240 24.04 -12.79 -22.41
N ILE A 241 24.47 -14.06 -22.40
CA ILE A 241 25.79 -14.45 -21.85
C ILE A 241 26.93 -13.79 -22.65
N ALA A 242 26.81 -13.73 -23.98
CA ALA A 242 27.84 -13.15 -24.83
C ALA A 242 27.93 -11.62 -24.66
N GLU A 243 26.81 -10.92 -24.54
CA GLU A 243 26.76 -9.47 -24.33
C GLU A 243 27.29 -9.09 -22.95
N ASP A 244 26.83 -9.75 -21.88
CA ASP A 244 27.31 -9.50 -20.52
C ASP A 244 28.82 -9.73 -20.39
N ALA A 245 29.31 -10.83 -20.98
CA ALA A 245 30.74 -11.11 -20.97
C ALA A 245 31.55 -10.09 -21.76
N ARG A 246 31.04 -9.60 -22.91
CA ARG A 246 31.69 -8.53 -23.68
C ARG A 246 31.74 -7.23 -22.91
N TRP A 247 30.66 -6.87 -22.23
CA TRP A 247 30.64 -5.67 -21.38
C TRP A 247 31.69 -5.75 -20.27
N LEU A 248 31.80 -6.89 -19.57
CA LEU A 248 32.84 -7.11 -18.55
C LEU A 248 34.26 -7.03 -19.11
N ILE A 249 34.48 -7.56 -20.32
CA ILE A 249 35.80 -7.52 -20.98
C ILE A 249 36.13 -6.09 -21.43
N LYS A 250 35.17 -5.36 -22.02
CA LYS A 250 35.39 -4.04 -22.60
C LYS A 250 35.48 -2.95 -21.54
N GLU A 251 34.49 -2.88 -20.64
CA GLU A 251 34.35 -1.78 -19.68
C GLU A 251 35.12 -2.04 -18.38
N GLN A 252 35.27 -3.31 -17.98
CA GLN A 252 35.98 -3.67 -16.75
C GLN A 252 37.35 -4.33 -16.98
N HIS A 253 37.75 -4.51 -18.24
CA HIS A 253 39.04 -5.11 -18.64
C HIS A 253 39.27 -6.53 -18.09
N TYR A 254 38.19 -7.31 -17.92
CA TYR A 254 38.30 -8.69 -17.44
C TYR A 254 38.83 -9.61 -18.55
N THR A 255 39.60 -10.63 -18.17
CA THR A 255 39.90 -11.75 -19.07
C THR A 255 38.69 -12.67 -19.22
N VAL A 256 38.62 -13.46 -20.30
CA VAL A 256 37.52 -14.42 -20.54
C VAL A 256 37.29 -15.37 -19.36
N PRO A 257 38.32 -15.95 -18.71
CA PRO A 257 38.12 -16.78 -17.52
C PRO A 257 37.54 -16.01 -16.33
N GLN A 258 37.95 -14.76 -16.10
CA GLN A 258 37.43 -13.91 -15.04
C GLN A 258 35.97 -13.51 -15.29
N ALA A 259 35.62 -13.19 -16.53
CA ALA A 259 34.24 -12.92 -16.93
C ALA A 259 33.36 -14.17 -16.73
N ALA A 260 33.81 -15.35 -17.18
CA ALA A 260 33.09 -16.61 -16.96
C ALA A 260 32.86 -16.89 -15.46
N HIS A 261 33.90 -16.72 -14.64
CA HIS A 261 33.80 -16.86 -13.19
C HIS A 261 32.80 -15.87 -12.58
N ARG A 262 32.82 -14.61 -13.03
CA ARG A 262 31.91 -13.57 -12.54
C ARG A 262 30.45 -13.87 -12.88
N LEU A 263 30.21 -14.44 -14.07
CA LEU A 263 28.90 -14.87 -14.54
C LEU A 263 28.47 -16.23 -14.00
N GLY A 264 29.32 -16.92 -13.21
CA GLY A 264 29.01 -18.21 -12.60
C GLY A 264 28.88 -19.36 -13.61
N ILE A 265 29.55 -19.28 -14.76
CA ILE A 265 29.55 -20.31 -15.80
C ILE A 265 30.98 -20.80 -16.08
N THR A 266 31.11 -21.97 -16.73
CA THR A 266 32.42 -22.45 -17.15
C THR A 266 32.93 -21.64 -18.34
N SER A 267 34.25 -21.45 -18.44
CA SER A 267 34.85 -20.78 -19.60
C SER A 267 34.49 -21.48 -20.91
N GLU A 268 34.34 -22.80 -20.90
CA GLU A 268 33.88 -23.56 -22.06
C GLU A 268 32.46 -23.17 -22.49
N HIS A 269 31.54 -22.99 -21.54
CA HIS A 269 30.18 -22.54 -21.82
C HIS A 269 30.19 -21.11 -22.40
N LEU A 270 31.05 -20.24 -21.88
CA LEU A 270 31.21 -18.89 -22.41
C LEU A 270 31.78 -18.89 -23.85
N TYR A 271 32.75 -19.76 -24.16
CA TYR A 271 33.25 -19.92 -25.53
C TYR A 271 32.19 -20.48 -26.48
N ARG A 272 31.28 -21.33 -26.01
CA ARG A 272 30.12 -21.76 -26.80
C ARG A 272 29.16 -20.58 -27.03
N ALA A 273 28.95 -19.72 -26.02
CA ALA A 273 28.17 -18.48 -26.14
C ALA A 273 28.69 -17.57 -27.26
N PHE A 274 29.98 -17.24 -27.23
CA PHE A 274 30.60 -16.41 -28.27
C PHE A 274 30.55 -17.02 -29.68
N ARG A 275 30.71 -18.34 -29.80
CA ARG A 275 30.64 -19.02 -31.11
C ARG A 275 29.24 -19.03 -31.70
N ALA A 276 28.21 -19.18 -30.88
CA ALA A 276 26.83 -19.17 -31.38
C ALA A 276 26.35 -17.77 -31.77
N ARG A 277 26.94 -16.73 -31.16
CA ARG A 277 26.57 -15.33 -31.38
C ARG A 277 27.82 -14.50 -31.67
N PRO A 278 28.50 -14.69 -32.81
CA PRO A 278 29.67 -13.88 -33.18
C PRO A 278 29.25 -12.41 -33.35
N VAL A 279 30.11 -11.47 -32.98
CA VAL A 279 29.90 -10.05 -33.30
C VAL A 279 30.06 -9.90 -34.81
N ALA A 280 29.15 -9.21 -35.47
CA ALA A 280 29.38 -8.76 -36.84
C ALA A 280 30.55 -7.77 -36.81
N ASP A 281 31.72 -8.28 -37.18
CA ASP A 281 32.98 -7.61 -37.52
C ASP A 281 33.11 -6.10 -37.17
N GLU A 282 33.73 -5.82 -36.03
CA GLU A 282 34.70 -4.72 -35.94
C GLU A 282 36.01 -5.32 -35.38
N SER A 283 36.81 -5.87 -36.30
CA SER A 283 38.27 -5.89 -36.24
C SER A 283 38.89 -6.21 -34.87
N VAL A 284 38.87 -7.48 -34.48
CA VAL A 284 39.96 -8.00 -33.64
C VAL A 284 41.17 -8.14 -34.57
N VAL A 285 41.95 -7.06 -34.68
CA VAL A 285 43.28 -7.10 -35.30
C VAL A 285 44.18 -7.92 -34.37
N PRO A 286 44.68 -9.10 -34.76
CA PRO A 286 45.80 -9.71 -34.06
C PRO A 286 47.07 -8.94 -34.45
N ALA A 287 47.90 -8.62 -33.47
CA ALA A 287 49.28 -8.19 -33.74
C ALA A 287 50.08 -9.30 -34.44
#